data_AF-A0A956DES5-F1
#
_entry.id   AF-A0A956DES5-F1
#
_cell.length_a   1.000
_cell.length_b   1.000
_cell.length_c   1.000
_cell.angle_alpha   90.00
_cell.angle_beta   90.00
_cell.angle_gamma   90.00
#
_symmetry.space_group_name_H-M   'P 1'
#
loop_
_entity.id
_entity.type
_entity.pdbx_description
1 polymer ?
#
loop_
_entity_poly.entity_id
_entity_poly.type
_entity_poly.pdbx_seq_one_letter_code
_entity_poly.pdbx_strand_id
1 'polypeptide(L)'
;ALARDVVSDCVVLHLRQPTVGDFRTQNTHPFRLRRWLFAHLGTIGRFEAIEQPLRAALPDFLSRAIRGTTDSELFFLTILSFLHDAGQLDRPDADDEAVLTALRSAIALVDRLVAEVRGPTSGLDLVLTNGRSMYAVRRGAPMSFVERRGLHDPPGELPPTTSGPSTLRYVMVVGEPAGDAPGWTSIDDGTIVVVDRNLHVRTTSL
;
A
#
# COMPACT_ATOMS: atom_id res chain seq x y z
N ALA A 1 24.11 7.28 -7.83
CA ALA A 1 22.66 7.06 -7.66
C ALA A 1 22.44 5.70 -7.01
N LEU A 2 21.72 5.64 -5.88
CA LEU A 2 21.61 4.46 -5.02
C LEU A 2 20.96 3.22 -5.70
N ALA A 3 20.19 3.43 -6.77
CA ALA A 3 19.41 2.38 -7.45
C ALA A 3 19.79 2.18 -8.93
N ARG A 4 20.99 2.61 -9.37
CA ARG A 4 21.38 2.60 -10.79
C ARG A 4 21.27 1.21 -11.45
N ASP A 5 21.62 0.16 -10.71
CA ASP A 5 21.70 -1.22 -11.24
C ASP A 5 20.53 -2.10 -10.76
N VAL A 6 19.46 -1.48 -10.22
CA VAL A 6 18.27 -2.19 -9.74
C VAL A 6 17.28 -2.34 -10.89
N VAL A 7 16.93 -3.57 -11.21
CA VAL A 7 15.86 -3.92 -12.15
C VAL A 7 14.77 -4.68 -11.39
N SER A 8 13.52 -4.24 -11.49
CA SER A 8 12.38 -4.88 -10.84
C SER A 8 11.11 -4.64 -11.65
N ASP A 9 10.22 -5.62 -11.65
CA ASP A 9 8.87 -5.50 -12.22
C ASP A 9 7.91 -4.72 -11.29
N CYS A 10 8.29 -4.55 -10.01
CA CYS A 10 7.50 -3.81 -9.03
C CYS A 10 8.42 -3.09 -8.03
N VAL A 11 8.18 -1.81 -7.82
CA VAL A 11 8.94 -0.98 -6.87
C VAL A 11 7.95 -0.23 -5.98
N VAL A 12 8.19 -0.29 -4.67
CA VAL A 12 7.48 0.52 -3.68
C VAL A 12 8.51 1.41 -3.00
N LEU A 13 8.33 2.72 -3.14
CA LEU A 13 9.14 3.73 -2.47
C LEU A 13 8.26 4.49 -1.48
N HIS A 14 8.69 4.59 -0.24
CA HIS A 14 8.02 5.38 0.78
C HIS A 14 9.03 6.33 1.43
N LEU A 15 8.92 7.62 1.10
CA LEU A 15 9.74 8.66 1.69
C LEU A 15 9.03 9.21 2.92
N ARG A 16 9.61 9.00 4.11
CA ARG A 16 9.10 9.54 5.36
C ARG A 16 10.00 10.70 5.81
N GLN A 17 9.42 11.87 6.01
CA GLN A 17 9.99 12.91 6.87
C GLN A 17 9.38 12.76 8.27
N PRO A 18 10.07 12.17 9.25
CA PRO A 18 9.48 11.90 10.56
C PRO A 18 9.26 13.21 11.34
N THR A 19 8.01 13.46 11.74
CA THR A 19 7.64 14.55 12.66
C THR A 19 7.51 14.06 14.11
N VAL A 20 7.31 12.74 14.34
CA VAL A 20 7.21 12.09 15.67
C VAL A 20 7.76 10.64 15.63
N GLY A 21 8.52 10.23 16.66
CA GLY A 21 9.03 8.86 16.89
C GLY A 21 10.50 8.62 16.51
N ASP A 22 11.14 7.63 17.15
CA ASP A 22 12.56 7.26 16.93
C ASP A 22 12.86 6.77 15.49
N PHE A 23 14.06 7.08 14.98
CA PHE A 23 14.65 6.57 13.73
C PHE A 23 15.00 5.08 13.80
N ARG A 24 14.03 4.20 14.04
CA ARG A 24 14.25 2.74 13.98
C ARG A 24 13.86 2.21 12.62
N THR A 25 14.76 1.45 11.99
CA THR A 25 14.52 0.78 10.69
C THR A 25 13.23 -0.06 10.72
N GLN A 26 12.91 -0.66 11.86
CA GLN A 26 11.68 -1.44 12.05
C GLN A 26 10.38 -0.62 11.99
N ASN A 27 10.43 0.71 12.05
CA ASN A 27 9.28 1.60 11.89
C ASN A 27 9.28 2.32 10.52
N THR A 28 10.10 1.85 9.58
CA THR A 28 10.28 2.48 8.26
C THR A 28 9.65 1.59 7.20
N HIS A 29 8.64 2.12 6.51
CA HIS A 29 8.05 1.50 5.34
C HIS A 29 9.08 1.34 4.19
N PRO A 30 8.88 0.36 3.29
CA PRO A 30 7.80 -0.62 3.28
C PRO A 30 8.01 -1.77 4.29
N PHE A 31 6.94 -2.22 4.92
CA PHE A 31 6.93 -3.46 5.68
C PHE A 31 6.96 -4.64 4.72
N ARG A 32 7.68 -5.72 5.10
CA ARG A 32 7.75 -6.96 4.33
C ARG A 32 7.50 -8.16 5.22
N LEU A 33 6.54 -9.00 4.83
CA LEU A 33 6.39 -10.34 5.38
C LEU A 33 6.06 -11.31 4.25
N ARG A 34 6.84 -12.40 4.16
CA ARG A 34 6.78 -13.36 3.05
C ARG A 34 6.95 -12.64 1.70
N ARG A 35 6.00 -12.77 0.79
CA ARG A 35 6.00 -12.10 -0.53
C ARG A 35 5.36 -10.72 -0.52
N TRP A 36 4.72 -10.34 0.58
CA TRP A 36 3.94 -9.11 0.65
C TRP A 36 4.80 -7.93 1.10
N LEU A 37 4.70 -6.84 0.35
CA LEU A 37 5.21 -5.52 0.65
C LEU A 37 4.04 -4.58 0.92
N PHE A 38 4.20 -3.71 1.91
CA PHE A 38 3.15 -2.80 2.35
C PHE A 38 3.72 -1.45 2.75
N ALA A 39 3.08 -0.37 2.30
CA ALA A 39 3.34 0.99 2.73
C ALA A 39 2.02 1.67 3.08
N HIS A 40 1.99 2.39 4.19
CA HIS A 40 0.80 3.08 4.69
C HIS A 40 1.12 4.54 4.99
N LEU A 41 0.23 5.41 4.52
CA LEU A 41 0.22 6.84 4.76
C LEU A 41 -1.06 7.18 5.52
N GLY A 42 -0.90 7.66 6.74
CA GLY A 42 -2.04 7.95 7.61
C GLY A 42 -1.77 7.54 9.04
N THR A 43 -2.82 7.58 9.85
CA THR A 43 -2.77 7.18 11.26
C THR A 43 -4.12 6.59 11.64
N ILE A 44 -4.06 5.48 12.38
CA ILE A 44 -5.26 4.84 12.92
C ILE A 44 -5.77 5.62 14.13
N GLY A 45 -7.05 5.97 14.11
CA GLY A 45 -7.68 6.78 15.14
C GLY A 45 -7.64 6.10 16.52
N ARG A 46 -7.06 6.76 17.52
CA ARG A 46 -6.91 6.23 18.89
C ARG A 46 -6.27 4.83 18.91
N PHE A 47 -5.22 4.63 18.12
CA PHE A 47 -4.54 3.35 17.99
C PHE A 47 -4.18 2.70 19.34
N GLU A 48 -3.71 3.47 20.32
CA GLU A 48 -3.32 2.94 21.64
C GLU A 48 -4.48 2.24 22.36
N ALA A 49 -5.72 2.68 22.12
CA ALA A 49 -6.92 2.09 22.72
C ALA A 49 -7.36 0.79 22.03
N ILE A 50 -6.96 0.58 20.77
CA ILE A 50 -7.36 -0.58 19.96
C ILE A 50 -6.20 -1.54 19.67
N GLU A 51 -4.98 -1.19 20.07
CA GLU A 51 -3.77 -2.00 19.82
C GLU A 51 -3.94 -3.42 20.36
N GLN A 52 -4.39 -3.56 21.61
CA GLN A 52 -4.58 -4.87 22.24
C GLN A 52 -5.67 -5.71 21.56
N PRO A 53 -6.87 -5.18 21.27
CA PRO A 53 -7.86 -5.87 20.43
C PRO A 53 -7.32 -6.31 19.07
N LEU A 54 -6.57 -5.47 18.37
CA LEU A 54 -5.97 -5.82 17.08
C LEU A 54 -4.95 -6.96 17.22
N ARG A 55 -4.07 -6.90 18.22
CA ARG A 55 -3.09 -7.97 18.51
C ARG A 55 -3.80 -9.29 18.84
N ALA A 56 -4.88 -9.24 19.61
CA ALA A 56 -5.65 -10.41 20.00
C ALA A 56 -6.38 -11.09 18.82
N ALA A 57 -6.67 -10.34 17.75
CA ALA A 57 -7.27 -10.88 16.54
C ALA A 57 -6.26 -11.58 15.61
N LEU A 58 -4.95 -11.41 15.84
CA LEU A 58 -3.93 -12.02 14.99
C LEU A 58 -3.68 -13.49 15.35
N PRO A 59 -3.51 -14.38 14.35
CA PRO A 59 -3.04 -15.73 14.61
C PRO A 59 -1.62 -15.71 15.16
N ASP A 60 -1.29 -16.69 16.00
CA ASP A 60 -0.03 -16.77 16.75
C ASP A 60 1.23 -16.52 15.91
N PHE A 61 1.27 -17.04 14.68
CA PHE A 61 2.45 -16.90 13.82
C PHE A 61 2.66 -15.47 13.31
N LEU A 62 1.58 -14.69 13.13
CA LEU A 62 1.66 -13.27 12.77
C LEU A 62 1.93 -12.41 14.00
N SER A 63 1.37 -12.78 15.15
CA SER A 63 1.69 -12.11 16.42
C SER A 63 3.19 -12.19 16.73
N ARG A 64 3.82 -13.35 16.51
CA ARG A 64 5.29 -13.52 16.62
C ARG A 64 6.10 -12.74 15.58
N ALA A 65 5.48 -12.25 14.51
CA ALA A 65 6.15 -11.51 13.45
C ALA A 65 6.24 -10.00 13.72
N ILE A 66 5.55 -9.50 14.76
CA ILE A 66 5.56 -8.08 15.15
C ILE A 66 6.96 -7.70 15.64
N ARG A 67 7.54 -6.64 15.07
CA ARG A 67 8.90 -6.15 15.42
C ARG A 67 8.89 -4.71 15.92
N GLY A 68 7.95 -3.90 15.48
CA GLY A 68 7.76 -2.53 15.86
C GLY A 68 6.54 -2.34 16.77
N THR A 69 6.14 -1.07 16.86
CA THR A 69 5.02 -0.60 17.71
C THR A 69 4.09 0.33 16.93
N THR A 70 4.22 0.38 15.60
CA THR A 70 3.43 1.27 14.76
C THR A 70 2.08 0.65 14.44
N ASP A 71 1.06 1.50 14.36
CA ASP A 71 -0.27 1.17 13.85
C ASP A 71 -0.23 0.49 12.47
N SER A 72 0.65 0.98 11.61
CA SER A 72 0.84 0.55 10.24
C SER A 72 1.32 -0.90 10.15
N GLU A 73 2.19 -1.34 11.07
CA GLU A 73 2.64 -2.73 11.12
C GLU A 73 1.52 -3.67 11.56
N LEU A 74 0.75 -3.31 12.60
CA LEU A 74 -0.39 -4.13 13.03
C LEU A 74 -1.47 -4.18 11.98
N PHE A 75 -1.72 -3.08 11.27
CA PHE A 75 -2.68 -3.04 10.17
C PHE A 75 -2.23 -3.94 9.01
N PHE A 76 -0.95 -3.89 8.65
CA PHE A 76 -0.38 -4.81 7.68
C PHE A 76 -0.59 -6.28 8.08
N LEU A 77 -0.25 -6.64 9.31
CA LEU A 77 -0.42 -8.01 9.81
C LEU A 77 -1.89 -8.43 9.87
N THR A 78 -2.80 -7.49 10.12
CA THR A 78 -4.25 -7.71 10.07
C THR A 78 -4.71 -8.03 8.65
N ILE A 79 -4.20 -7.32 7.63
CA ILE A 79 -4.47 -7.68 6.23
C ILE A 79 -3.95 -9.10 5.93
N LEU A 80 -2.74 -9.42 6.40
CA LEU A 80 -2.16 -10.74 6.19
C LEU A 80 -2.90 -11.87 6.92
N SER A 81 -3.58 -11.60 8.04
CA SER A 81 -4.41 -12.60 8.71
C SER A 81 -5.63 -12.95 7.86
N PHE A 82 -6.31 -11.96 7.28
CA PHE A 82 -7.42 -12.24 6.35
C PHE A 82 -6.95 -12.95 5.07
N LEU A 83 -5.77 -12.62 4.55
CA LEU A 83 -5.18 -13.36 3.43
C LEU A 83 -4.80 -14.80 3.81
N HIS A 84 -4.40 -15.04 5.06
CA HIS A 84 -4.14 -16.38 5.56
C HIS A 84 -5.42 -17.21 5.61
N ASP A 85 -6.49 -16.64 6.17
CA ASP A 85 -7.79 -17.29 6.29
C ASP A 85 -8.39 -17.63 4.92
N ALA A 86 -8.15 -16.77 3.91
CA ALA A 86 -8.55 -17.01 2.53
C ALA A 86 -7.60 -17.96 1.75
N GLY A 87 -6.56 -18.50 2.38
CA GLY A 87 -5.58 -19.39 1.75
C GLY A 87 -4.69 -18.71 0.70
N GLN A 88 -4.59 -17.37 0.73
CA GLN A 88 -3.87 -16.57 -0.27
C GLN A 88 -2.47 -16.14 0.17
N LEU A 89 -2.17 -16.15 1.48
CA LEU A 89 -0.94 -15.57 2.04
C LEU A 89 0.36 -16.04 1.34
N ASP A 90 0.45 -17.32 1.00
CA ASP A 90 1.64 -17.92 0.36
C ASP A 90 1.56 -18.02 -1.16
N ARG A 91 0.38 -17.81 -1.74
CA ARG A 91 0.14 -18.01 -3.18
C ARG A 91 0.90 -16.96 -3.99
N PRO A 92 1.77 -17.36 -4.94
CA PRO A 92 2.42 -16.42 -5.84
C PRO A 92 1.39 -15.65 -6.68
N ASP A 93 0.39 -16.37 -7.19
CA ASP A 93 -0.77 -15.84 -7.91
C ASP A 93 -1.97 -15.89 -6.95
N ALA A 94 -2.00 -14.92 -6.03
CA ALA A 94 -3.15 -14.69 -5.18
C ALA A 94 -4.34 -14.23 -6.02
N ASP A 95 -5.54 -14.69 -5.66
CA ASP A 95 -6.78 -14.25 -6.30
C ASP A 95 -7.09 -12.80 -5.90
N ASP A 96 -7.18 -11.90 -6.88
CA ASP A 96 -7.42 -10.48 -6.64
C ASP A 96 -8.70 -10.24 -5.82
N GLU A 97 -9.76 -11.01 -6.06
CA GLU A 97 -11.03 -10.82 -5.32
C GLU A 97 -10.91 -11.24 -3.86
N ALA A 98 -10.10 -12.27 -3.57
CA ALA A 98 -9.77 -12.66 -2.22
C ALA A 98 -8.88 -11.61 -1.52
N VAL A 99 -7.94 -10.99 -2.24
CA VAL A 99 -7.12 -9.89 -1.71
C VAL A 99 -7.96 -8.65 -1.42
N LEU A 100 -8.86 -8.28 -2.33
CA LEU A 100 -9.80 -7.18 -2.12
C LEU A 100 -10.69 -7.44 -0.91
N THR A 101 -11.19 -8.67 -0.75
CA THR A 101 -11.99 -9.06 0.42
C THR A 101 -11.19 -8.95 1.72
N ALA A 102 -9.91 -9.34 1.71
CA ALA A 102 -9.02 -9.21 2.86
C ALA A 102 -8.75 -7.75 3.22
N LEU A 103 -8.51 -6.88 2.24
CA LEU A 103 -8.34 -5.43 2.44
C LEU A 103 -9.59 -4.82 3.07
N ARG A 104 -10.77 -5.09 2.51
CA ARG A 104 -12.06 -4.59 3.03
C ARG A 104 -12.32 -5.08 4.45
N SER A 105 -12.03 -6.35 4.73
CA SER A 105 -12.24 -6.96 6.03
C SER A 105 -11.29 -6.38 7.10
N ALA A 106 -10.03 -6.14 6.74
CA ALA A 106 -9.07 -5.47 7.62
C ALA A 106 -9.50 -4.03 7.95
N ILE A 107 -9.94 -3.26 6.94
CA ILE A 107 -10.42 -1.89 7.13
C ILE A 107 -11.69 -1.87 7.99
N ALA A 108 -12.65 -2.76 7.72
CA ALA A 108 -13.87 -2.87 8.50
C ALA A 108 -13.60 -3.28 9.97
N LEU A 109 -12.59 -4.12 10.23
CA LEU A 109 -12.15 -4.45 11.59
C LEU A 109 -11.58 -3.22 12.29
N VAL A 110 -10.68 -2.48 11.64
CA VAL A 110 -10.13 -1.22 12.20
C VAL A 110 -11.26 -0.24 12.49
N ASP A 111 -12.15 0.02 11.54
CA ASP A 111 -13.26 0.96 11.71
C ASP A 111 -14.16 0.62 12.88
N ARG A 112 -14.49 -0.67 13.04
CA ARG A 112 -15.32 -1.13 14.16
C ARG A 112 -14.65 -0.86 15.50
N LEU A 113 -13.38 -1.24 15.65
CA LEU A 113 -12.63 -1.06 16.90
C LEU A 113 -12.46 0.43 17.22
N VAL A 114 -12.16 1.25 16.20
CA VAL A 114 -12.06 2.71 16.35
C VAL A 114 -13.39 3.30 16.79
N ALA A 115 -14.51 2.85 16.22
CA ALA A 115 -15.84 3.32 16.60
C ALA A 115 -16.20 2.94 18.06
N GLU A 116 -15.85 1.74 18.52
CA GLU A 116 -16.07 1.29 19.90
C GLU A 116 -15.37 2.20 20.92
N VAL A 117 -14.16 2.67 20.59
CA VAL A 117 -13.41 3.61 21.44
C VAL A 117 -13.70 5.07 21.13
N ARG A 118 -14.69 5.38 20.28
CA ARG A 118 -15.05 6.74 19.83
C ARG A 118 -13.85 7.51 19.26
N GLY A 119 -13.00 6.83 18.49
CA GLY A 119 -11.88 7.43 17.79
C GLY A 119 -12.31 8.20 16.53
N PRO A 120 -11.44 9.09 16.03
CA PRO A 120 -11.66 9.77 14.75
C PRO A 120 -11.54 8.78 13.58
N THR A 121 -12.03 9.16 12.41
CA THR A 121 -11.81 8.40 11.17
C THR A 121 -10.31 8.18 10.95
N SER A 122 -9.93 6.95 10.63
CA SER A 122 -8.54 6.59 10.35
C SER A 122 -8.15 6.98 8.92
N GLY A 123 -6.98 7.59 8.76
CA GLY A 123 -6.35 7.70 7.44
C GLY A 123 -5.71 6.35 7.11
N LEU A 124 -6.16 5.70 6.03
CA LEU A 124 -5.76 4.34 5.64
C LEU A 124 -5.26 4.26 4.20
N ASP A 125 -4.61 5.32 3.70
CA ASP A 125 -4.02 5.31 2.37
C ASP A 125 -2.86 4.32 2.33
N LEU A 126 -2.90 3.34 1.43
CA LEU A 126 -1.89 2.28 1.43
C LEU A 126 -1.59 1.75 0.04
N VAL A 127 -0.41 1.14 -0.09
CA VAL A 127 -0.04 0.27 -1.19
C VAL A 127 0.33 -1.09 -0.63
N LEU A 128 -0.30 -2.15 -1.17
CA LEU A 128 0.00 -3.55 -0.90
C LEU A 128 0.40 -4.23 -2.21
N THR A 129 1.44 -5.04 -2.20
CA THR A 129 1.81 -5.85 -3.38
C THR A 129 2.46 -7.16 -2.96
N ASN A 130 2.27 -8.21 -3.77
CA ASN A 130 3.01 -9.46 -3.68
C ASN A 130 4.13 -9.58 -4.74
N GLY A 131 4.42 -8.47 -5.46
CA GLY A 131 5.33 -8.41 -6.59
C GLY A 131 4.71 -8.80 -7.94
N ARG A 132 3.45 -9.25 -7.97
CA ARG A 132 2.71 -9.56 -9.22
C ARG A 132 1.53 -8.64 -9.47
N SER A 133 0.75 -8.37 -8.43
CA SER A 133 -0.32 -7.37 -8.46
C SER A 133 -0.04 -6.31 -7.41
N MET A 134 -0.50 -5.08 -7.66
CA MET A 134 -0.45 -3.97 -6.71
C MET A 134 -1.87 -3.50 -6.42
N TYR A 135 -2.13 -3.21 -5.14
CA TYR A 135 -3.40 -2.74 -4.63
C TYR A 135 -3.12 -1.42 -3.91
N ALA A 136 -3.69 -0.33 -4.41
CA ALA A 136 -3.62 0.97 -3.76
C ALA A 136 -4.99 1.35 -3.22
N VAL A 137 -5.10 1.59 -1.93
CA VAL A 137 -6.34 2.05 -1.30
C VAL A 137 -6.19 3.52 -0.99
N ARG A 138 -7.16 4.32 -1.39
CA ARG A 138 -7.28 5.71 -0.96
C ARG A 138 -8.38 5.82 0.10
N ARG A 139 -8.02 6.38 1.26
CA ARG A 139 -8.93 6.69 2.35
C ARG A 139 -8.40 7.87 3.18
N GLY A 140 -8.59 9.07 2.66
CA GLY A 140 -8.14 10.32 3.24
C GLY A 140 -7.28 11.14 2.28
N ALA A 141 -5.97 10.91 2.33
CA ALA A 141 -5.00 11.70 1.59
C ALA A 141 -5.21 11.60 0.07
N PRO A 142 -4.87 12.64 -0.72
CA PRO A 142 -4.92 12.55 -2.16
C PRO A 142 -3.97 11.47 -2.68
N MET A 143 -4.46 10.60 -3.56
CA MET A 143 -3.64 9.66 -4.31
C MET A 143 -3.99 9.77 -5.79
N SER A 144 -2.99 9.60 -6.65
CA SER A 144 -3.15 9.62 -8.10
C SER A 144 -2.43 8.44 -8.71
N PHE A 145 -2.88 7.99 -9.88
CA PHE A 145 -2.15 7.01 -10.67
C PHE A 145 -2.03 7.44 -12.13
N VAL A 146 -1.10 6.81 -12.85
CA VAL A 146 -0.89 7.06 -14.26
C VAL A 146 -0.38 5.82 -15.00
N GLU A 147 -0.85 5.65 -16.23
CA GLU A 147 -0.38 4.61 -17.15
C GLU A 147 0.52 5.22 -18.24
N ARG A 148 1.64 4.57 -18.52
CA ARG A 148 2.67 5.10 -19.43
C ARG A 148 3.20 4.04 -20.38
N ARG A 149 3.62 4.48 -21.57
CA ARG A 149 4.30 3.65 -22.60
C ARG A 149 5.52 4.38 -23.15
N GLY A 150 6.71 3.94 -22.78
CA GLY A 150 7.96 4.69 -22.96
C GLY A 150 8.31 5.50 -21.71
N LEU A 151 9.44 6.20 -21.74
CA LEU A 151 9.94 6.97 -20.61
C LEU A 151 9.32 8.37 -20.62
N HIS A 152 8.28 8.59 -19.82
CA HIS A 152 7.52 9.85 -19.82
C HIS A 152 7.81 10.77 -18.63
N ASP A 153 8.24 10.23 -17.50
CA ASP A 153 8.44 10.99 -16.26
C ASP A 153 9.93 10.90 -15.82
N PRO A 154 10.91 11.34 -16.63
CA PRO A 154 12.30 11.31 -16.21
C PRO A 154 12.56 12.32 -15.07
N PRO A 155 13.57 12.09 -14.22
CA PRO A 155 14.10 13.12 -13.33
C PRO A 155 14.38 14.41 -14.12
N GLY A 156 14.16 15.59 -13.54
CA GLY A 156 14.33 16.88 -14.23
C GLY A 156 15.74 17.13 -14.82
N GLU A 157 16.73 16.33 -14.45
CA GLU A 157 18.09 16.31 -14.99
C GLU A 157 18.22 15.56 -16.34
N LEU A 158 17.18 14.84 -16.76
CA LEU A 158 17.12 14.08 -18.00
C LEU A 158 16.03 14.68 -18.90
N PRO A 159 16.34 15.12 -20.13
CA PRO A 159 15.31 15.58 -21.04
C PRO A 159 14.31 14.44 -21.29
N PRO A 160 13.00 14.72 -21.36
CA PRO A 160 12.00 13.73 -21.75
C PRO A 160 12.36 13.17 -23.12
N THR A 161 12.94 11.97 -23.11
CA THR A 161 13.15 11.20 -24.33
C THR A 161 11.83 10.53 -24.66
N THR A 162 11.06 11.15 -25.54
CA THR A 162 9.91 10.50 -26.21
C THR A 162 10.35 9.28 -27.04
N SER A 163 11.65 9.12 -27.27
CA SER A 163 12.31 7.99 -27.92
C SER A 163 12.92 7.01 -26.90
N GLY A 164 12.10 6.44 -26.03
CA GLY A 164 12.41 5.17 -25.37
C GLY A 164 12.04 4.00 -26.29
N PRO A 165 12.56 2.79 -26.10
CA PRO A 165 11.98 1.63 -26.77
C PRO A 165 10.49 1.58 -26.41
N SER A 166 9.62 1.50 -27.42
CA SER A 166 8.15 1.45 -27.27
C SER A 166 7.65 0.25 -26.45
N THR A 167 8.56 -0.55 -25.91
CA THR A 167 8.34 -1.78 -25.16
C THR A 167 8.18 -1.55 -23.66
N LEU A 168 8.62 -0.41 -23.10
CA LEU A 168 8.42 -0.14 -21.68
C LEU A 168 6.98 0.31 -21.43
N ARG A 169 6.23 -0.43 -20.61
CA ARG A 169 4.94 -0.02 -20.06
C ARG A 169 5.06 -0.01 -18.54
N TYR A 170 4.50 1.00 -17.88
CA TYR A 170 4.41 1.03 -16.42
C TYR A 170 3.12 1.70 -15.94
N VAL A 171 2.74 1.36 -14.72
CA VAL A 171 1.74 2.08 -13.93
C VAL A 171 2.44 2.64 -12.71
N MET A 172 2.21 3.91 -12.42
CA MET A 172 2.75 4.57 -11.23
C MET A 172 1.58 5.04 -10.37
N VAL A 173 1.68 4.78 -9.06
CA VAL A 173 0.75 5.29 -8.05
C VAL A 173 1.54 6.17 -7.09
N VAL A 174 1.02 7.36 -6.77
CA VAL A 174 1.68 8.33 -5.89
C VAL A 174 0.71 8.83 -4.81
N GLY A 175 1.26 9.10 -3.62
CA GLY A 175 0.55 9.62 -2.46
C GLY A 175 0.49 11.14 -2.41
N GLU A 176 0.33 11.78 -3.57
CA GLU A 176 0.15 13.23 -3.68
C GLU A 176 -0.72 13.57 -4.90
N PRO A 177 -1.34 14.77 -4.96
CA PRO A 177 -1.98 15.23 -6.17
C PRO A 177 -0.93 15.40 -7.26
N ALA A 178 -1.18 14.84 -8.45
CA ALA A 178 -0.27 15.01 -9.58
C ALA A 178 -0.29 16.41 -10.22
N GLY A 179 -1.09 17.34 -9.68
CA GLY A 179 -1.29 18.67 -10.24
C GLY A 179 -1.83 18.63 -11.67
N ASP A 180 -1.31 19.52 -12.53
CA ASP A 180 -1.72 19.64 -13.94
C ASP A 180 -0.92 18.74 -14.89
N ALA A 181 -0.11 17.81 -14.36
CA ALA A 181 0.68 16.93 -15.20
C ALA A 181 -0.24 16.03 -16.07
N PRO A 182 0.01 15.93 -17.39
CA PRO A 182 -0.90 15.23 -18.28
C PRO A 182 -0.95 13.72 -18.02
N GLY A 183 -2.16 13.16 -18.14
CA GLY A 183 -2.44 11.72 -18.07
C GLY A 183 -2.55 11.14 -16.66
N TRP A 184 -2.37 11.94 -15.62
CA TRP A 184 -2.64 11.49 -14.25
C TRP A 184 -4.14 11.43 -13.98
N THR A 185 -4.54 10.39 -13.25
CA THR A 185 -5.92 10.17 -12.82
C THR A 185 -5.95 10.22 -11.29
N SER A 186 -6.78 11.12 -10.74
CA SER A 186 -7.03 11.15 -9.29
C SER A 186 -7.79 9.89 -8.89
N ILE A 187 -7.42 9.30 -7.77
CA ILE A 187 -8.15 8.18 -7.16
C ILE A 187 -9.24 8.79 -6.28
N ASP A 188 -10.48 8.35 -6.40
CA ASP A 188 -11.57 8.82 -5.54
C ASP A 188 -11.43 8.28 -4.12
N ASP A 189 -11.93 9.03 -3.13
CA ASP A 189 -11.84 8.60 -1.73
C ASP A 189 -12.71 7.35 -1.52
N GLY A 190 -12.21 6.36 -0.78
CA GLY A 190 -12.88 5.06 -0.64
C GLY A 190 -12.78 4.19 -1.89
N THR A 191 -11.74 4.35 -2.70
CA THR A 191 -11.48 3.53 -3.89
C THR A 191 -10.23 2.67 -3.70
N ILE A 192 -10.28 1.46 -4.24
CA ILE A 192 -9.14 0.56 -4.42
C ILE A 192 -8.78 0.52 -5.90
N VAL A 193 -7.54 0.86 -6.22
CA VAL A 193 -6.93 0.65 -7.54
C VAL A 193 -6.20 -0.69 -7.53
N VAL A 194 -6.51 -1.55 -8.49
CA VAL A 194 -5.81 -2.81 -8.73
C VAL A 194 -5.01 -2.70 -10.01
N VAL A 195 -3.71 -2.93 -9.91
CA VAL A 195 -2.80 -3.08 -11.05
C VAL A 195 -2.42 -4.55 -11.13
N ASP A 196 -2.88 -5.22 -12.19
CA ASP A 196 -2.57 -6.64 -12.40
C ASP A 196 -1.13 -6.83 -12.95
N ARG A 197 -0.71 -8.08 -13.05
CA ARG A 197 0.61 -8.45 -13.60
C ARG A 197 0.85 -8.06 -15.06
N ASN A 198 -0.20 -7.71 -15.80
CA ASN A 198 -0.14 -7.26 -17.18
C ASN A 198 -0.24 -5.72 -17.27
N LEU A 199 -0.20 -5.03 -16.12
CA LEU A 199 -0.33 -3.59 -15.98
C LEU A 199 -1.72 -3.07 -16.39
N HIS A 200 -2.76 -3.90 -16.35
CA HIS A 200 -4.13 -3.41 -16.46
C HIS A 200 -4.56 -2.79 -15.14
N VAL A 201 -5.13 -1.60 -15.23
CA VAL A 201 -5.68 -0.88 -14.09
C VAL A 201 -7.19 -1.07 -14.06
N ARG A 202 -7.70 -1.42 -12.89
CA ARG A 202 -9.14 -1.36 -12.58
C ARG A 202 -9.35 -0.68 -11.25
N THR A 203 -10.50 -0.08 -11.07
CA THR A 203 -10.92 0.52 -9.80
C THR A 203 -12.14 -0.22 -9.25
N THR A 204 -12.24 -0.26 -7.92
CA THR A 204 -13.40 -0.81 -7.22
C THR A 204 -13.60 -0.03 -5.93
N SER A 205 -14.84 0.08 -5.47
CA SER A 205 -15.13 0.74 -4.19
C SER A 205 -14.60 -0.10 -3.03
N LEU A 206 -14.24 0.60 -1.96
CA LEU A 206 -13.97 0.01 -0.66
C LEU A 206 -15.22 -0.72 -0.13
#